data_AF-A0A2S3QCD5-F1
#
_entry.id   AF-A0A2S3QCD5-F1
#
_cell.length_a   1.000
_cell.length_b   1.000
_cell.length_c   1.000
_cell.angle_alpha   90.00
_cell.angle_beta   90.00
_cell.angle_gamma   90.00
#
_symmetry.space_group_name_H-M   'P 1'
#
loop_
_entity.id
_entity.type
_entity.pdbx_description
1 polymer ?
#
loop_
_entity_poly.entity_id
_entity_poly.type
_entity_poly.pdbx_seq_one_letter_code
_entity_poly.pdbx_strand_id
1 'polypeptide(L)'
;MAKISREELIKHLTPPPGIIMPPYPAKRDKVYRMSLGWTALAMVAAAVATLMRAERAMFWIQGLVSAGLAVAGWTFLVWLKQWRWIVRSLVVLGLVLWPFWSLGAWALTIAGSAIMAAKETHCFHFWAGRVIPWYSVLFGAGMVFGAPWWLMGLLWLGLAFLWLSLVRGRWTLPLFEV
;
A
#
# COMPACT_ATOMS: atom_id res chain seq x y z
N MET A 1 -9.83 24.22 6.71
CA MET A 1 -10.02 22.75 6.64
C MET A 1 -11.46 22.47 7.04
N ALA A 2 -12.28 21.90 6.16
CA ALA A 2 -13.67 21.59 6.49
C ALA A 2 -13.71 20.45 7.50
N LYS A 3 -14.34 20.68 8.66
CA LYS A 3 -14.62 19.64 9.66
C LYS A 3 -15.69 18.71 9.09
N ILE A 4 -15.31 17.48 8.77
CA ILE A 4 -16.26 16.40 8.48
C ILE A 4 -17.18 16.22 9.71
N SER A 5 -18.49 16.05 9.48
CA SER A 5 -19.44 15.90 10.59
C SER A 5 -19.24 14.55 11.29
N ARG A 6 -19.60 14.47 12.57
CA ARG A 6 -19.51 13.22 13.37
C ARG A 6 -20.28 12.07 12.71
N GLU A 7 -21.37 12.37 12.01
CA GLU A 7 -22.21 11.38 11.31
C GLU A 7 -21.56 10.86 10.02
N GLU A 8 -20.89 11.71 9.22
CA GLU A 8 -20.08 11.27 8.07
C GLU A 8 -18.91 10.39 8.54
N LEU A 9 -18.29 10.76 9.65
CA LEU A 9 -17.17 10.05 10.25
C LEU A 9 -17.59 8.65 10.75
N ILE A 10 -18.75 8.52 11.39
CA ILE A 10 -19.34 7.23 11.82
C ILE A 10 -19.71 6.36 10.62
N LYS A 11 -20.21 6.95 9.51
CA LYS A 11 -20.47 6.22 8.26
C LYS A 11 -19.20 5.71 7.58
N HIS A 12 -18.07 6.38 7.79
CA HIS A 12 -16.78 5.91 7.27
C HIS A 12 -16.17 4.83 8.16
N LEU A 13 -16.39 4.89 9.47
CA LEU A 13 -15.82 3.98 10.46
C LEU A 13 -16.84 2.97 11.02
N THR A 14 -17.62 2.31 10.19
CA THR A 14 -18.59 1.30 10.67
C THR A 14 -17.91 -0.05 10.91
N PRO A 15 -17.60 -0.45 12.16
CA PRO A 15 -17.13 -1.81 12.45
C PRO A 15 -18.15 -2.86 12.01
N PRO A 16 -17.71 -4.07 11.62
CA PRO A 16 -18.58 -5.23 11.54
C PRO A 16 -19.37 -5.38 12.85
N PRO A 17 -20.60 -5.92 12.80
CA PRO A 17 -21.41 -6.15 14.00
C PRO A 17 -20.60 -6.86 15.10
N GLY A 18 -20.61 -6.31 16.32
CA GLY A 18 -19.93 -6.89 17.49
C GLY A 18 -18.46 -6.48 17.70
N ILE A 19 -17.90 -5.58 16.89
CA ILE A 19 -16.53 -5.06 17.10
C ILE A 19 -16.59 -3.63 17.69
N ILE A 20 -16.10 -3.47 18.92
CA ILE A 20 -15.88 -2.15 19.54
C ILE A 20 -14.59 -1.55 18.97
N MET A 21 -14.67 -0.31 18.46
CA MET A 21 -13.51 0.35 17.88
C MET A 21 -12.53 0.77 18.99
N PRO A 22 -11.29 0.24 19.02
CA PRO A 22 -10.28 0.76 19.93
C PRO A 22 -9.93 2.21 19.53
N PRO A 23 -9.54 3.07 20.48
CA PRO A 23 -9.10 4.44 20.18
C PRO A 23 -7.97 4.42 19.16
N TYR A 24 -8.04 5.34 18.20
CA TYR A 24 -7.16 5.33 17.03
C TYR A 24 -5.75 5.79 17.44
N PRO A 25 -4.71 4.95 17.34
CA PRO A 25 -3.38 5.29 17.87
C PRO A 25 -2.66 6.29 16.96
N ALA A 26 -2.71 7.59 17.30
CA ALA A 26 -2.17 8.70 16.49
C ALA A 26 -0.70 8.51 16.05
N LYS A 27 0.17 8.07 16.95
CA LYS A 27 1.60 7.79 16.62
C LYS A 27 1.74 6.71 15.55
N ARG A 28 0.96 5.64 15.67
CA ARG A 28 0.99 4.52 14.72
C ARG A 28 0.48 4.94 13.35
N ASP A 29 -0.57 5.74 13.30
CA ASP A 29 -1.10 6.25 12.04
C ASP A 29 -0.15 7.22 11.34
N LYS A 30 0.53 8.09 12.09
CA LYS A 30 1.57 8.96 11.53
C LYS A 30 2.66 8.14 10.82
N VAL A 31 3.14 7.07 11.47
CA VAL A 31 4.13 6.15 10.86
C VAL A 31 3.55 5.45 9.63
N TYR A 32 2.30 5.01 9.71
CA TYR A 32 1.61 4.39 8.58
C TYR A 32 1.54 5.35 7.38
N ARG A 33 1.03 6.56 7.56
CA ARG A 33 0.97 7.62 6.54
C ARG A 33 2.35 7.85 5.91
N MET A 34 3.37 8.06 6.73
CA MET A 34 4.75 8.26 6.25
C MET A 34 5.25 7.06 5.43
N SER A 35 4.99 5.83 5.88
CA SER A 35 5.41 4.62 5.17
C SER A 35 4.71 4.46 3.82
N LEU A 36 3.44 4.86 3.71
CA LEU A 36 2.73 4.90 2.44
C LEU A 36 3.32 5.95 1.49
N GLY A 37 3.65 7.14 2.00
CA GLY A 37 4.31 8.19 1.22
C GLY A 37 5.68 7.74 0.70
N TRP A 38 6.48 7.12 1.57
CA TRP A 38 7.77 6.53 1.21
C TRP A 38 7.63 5.46 0.12
N THR A 39 6.67 4.54 0.29
CA THR A 39 6.39 3.47 -0.67
C THR A 39 6.02 4.05 -2.04
N ALA A 40 5.15 5.06 -2.06
CA ALA A 40 4.73 5.70 -3.30
C ALA A 40 5.91 6.38 -4.03
N LEU A 41 6.78 7.07 -3.30
CA LEU A 41 8.01 7.65 -3.87
C LEU A 41 8.97 6.58 -4.40
N ALA A 42 9.13 5.47 -3.68
CA ALA A 42 9.95 4.35 -4.13
C ALA A 42 9.38 3.68 -5.40
N MET A 43 8.05 3.65 -5.57
CA MET A 43 7.42 3.22 -6.83
C MET A 43 7.66 4.19 -7.98
N VAL A 44 7.72 5.51 -7.73
CA VAL A 44 8.16 6.49 -8.74
C VAL A 44 9.62 6.22 -9.13
N ALA A 45 10.49 5.95 -8.16
CA ALA A 45 11.87 5.58 -8.45
C ALA A 45 11.94 4.28 -9.28
N ALA A 46 11.08 3.29 -9.00
CA ALA A 46 10.98 2.05 -9.77
C ALA A 46 10.57 2.32 -11.22
N ALA A 47 9.63 3.23 -11.46
CA ALA A 47 9.27 3.67 -12.81
C ALA A 47 10.46 4.27 -13.55
N VAL A 48 11.14 5.23 -12.93
CA VAL A 48 12.30 5.91 -13.53
C VAL A 48 13.40 4.90 -13.84
N ALA A 49 13.75 4.03 -12.88
CA ALA A 49 14.76 3.01 -13.07
C ALA A 49 14.38 2.02 -14.19
N THR A 50 13.11 1.63 -14.30
CA THR A 50 12.62 0.77 -15.38
C THR A 50 12.73 1.46 -16.74
N LEU A 51 12.34 2.74 -16.83
CA LEU A 51 12.41 3.52 -18.06
C LEU A 51 13.85 3.81 -18.50
N MET A 52 14.77 4.01 -17.55
CA MET A 52 16.20 4.19 -17.79
C MET A 52 16.95 2.87 -17.98
N ARG A 53 16.26 1.72 -17.86
CA ARG A 53 16.86 0.38 -17.90
C ARG A 53 17.98 0.19 -16.86
N ALA A 54 17.84 0.82 -15.70
CA ALA A 54 18.79 0.77 -14.60
C ALA A 54 18.55 -0.46 -13.71
N GLU A 55 18.86 -1.65 -14.22
CA GLU A 55 18.58 -2.95 -13.56
C GLU A 55 19.21 -3.06 -12.17
N ARG A 56 20.44 -2.54 -11.98
CA ARG A 56 21.12 -2.53 -10.68
C ARG A 56 20.40 -1.66 -9.64
N ALA A 57 19.75 -0.58 -10.07
CA ALA A 57 18.99 0.29 -9.18
C ALA A 57 17.71 -0.41 -8.69
N MET A 58 17.10 -1.25 -9.54
CA MET A 58 15.86 -1.96 -9.19
C MET A 58 16.02 -2.89 -7.99
N PHE A 59 17.20 -3.48 -7.78
CA PHE A 59 17.49 -4.28 -6.59
C PHE A 59 17.30 -3.47 -5.30
N TRP A 60 17.89 -2.28 -5.23
CA TRP A 60 17.81 -1.42 -4.05
C TRP A 60 16.40 -0.82 -3.89
N ILE A 61 15.80 -0.40 -4.99
CA ILE A 61 14.43 0.14 -5.00
C ILE A 61 13.43 -0.90 -4.49
N GLN A 62 13.56 -2.16 -4.90
CA GLN A 62 12.74 -3.24 -4.38
C GLN A 62 12.88 -3.41 -2.86
N GLY A 63 14.11 -3.37 -2.34
CA GLY A 63 14.36 -3.39 -0.91
C GLY A 63 13.66 -2.24 -0.18
N LEU A 64 13.73 -1.02 -0.74
CA LEU A 64 13.06 0.16 -0.17
C LEU A 64 11.53 0.04 -0.19
N VAL A 65 10.94 -0.44 -1.28
CA VAL A 65 9.48 -0.68 -1.38
C VAL A 65 9.05 -1.75 -0.38
N SER A 66 9.79 -2.86 -0.29
CA SER A 66 9.48 -3.96 0.62
C SER A 66 9.60 -3.53 2.09
N ALA A 67 10.62 -2.75 2.44
CA ALA A 67 10.80 -2.21 3.78
C ALA A 67 9.68 -1.22 4.14
N GLY A 68 9.35 -0.30 3.23
CA GLY A 68 8.23 0.64 3.38
C GLY A 68 6.91 -0.09 3.64
N LEU A 69 6.62 -1.11 2.85
CA LEU A 69 5.41 -1.92 2.98
C LEU A 69 5.41 -2.82 4.23
N ALA A 70 6.57 -3.28 4.70
CA ALA A 70 6.68 -3.99 5.96
C ALA A 70 6.32 -3.09 7.16
N VAL A 71 6.84 -1.85 7.16
CA VAL A 71 6.47 -0.83 8.17
C VAL A 71 4.98 -0.49 8.06
N ALA A 72 4.47 -0.31 6.84
CA ALA A 72 3.05 -0.07 6.59
C ALA A 72 2.19 -1.22 7.13
N GLY A 73 2.50 -2.48 6.81
CA GLY A 73 1.76 -3.65 7.29
C GLY A 73 1.77 -3.82 8.81
N TRP A 74 2.85 -3.43 9.49
CA TRP A 74 2.89 -3.42 10.96
C TRP A 74 2.00 -2.33 11.55
N THR A 75 1.99 -1.16 10.92
CA THR A 75 1.23 0.00 11.37
C THR A 75 -0.20 0.06 10.82
N PHE A 76 -0.54 -0.83 9.90
CA PHE A 76 -1.84 -0.93 9.23
C PHE A 76 -3.01 -1.22 10.19
N LEU A 77 -4.06 -0.42 10.10
CA LEU A 77 -5.22 -0.47 10.99
C LEU A 77 -6.35 -1.26 10.33
N VAL A 78 -6.34 -2.57 10.56
CA VAL A 78 -7.44 -3.48 10.20
C VAL A 78 -8.03 -4.09 11.47
N TRP A 79 -9.37 -4.18 11.51
CA TRP A 79 -10.10 -4.68 12.69
C TRP A 79 -10.02 -6.20 12.85
N LEU A 80 -9.96 -6.93 11.74
CA LEU A 80 -9.86 -8.39 11.74
C LEU A 80 -8.41 -8.86 11.92
N LYS A 81 -8.12 -9.55 13.03
CA LYS A 81 -6.77 -10.03 13.37
C LYS A 81 -6.15 -10.90 12.27
N GLN A 82 -6.94 -11.78 11.65
CA GLN A 82 -6.49 -12.69 10.58
C GLN A 82 -5.92 -11.93 9.38
N TRP A 83 -6.65 -10.91 8.90
CA TRP A 83 -6.21 -10.05 7.80
C TRP A 83 -4.91 -9.31 8.11
N ARG A 84 -4.74 -8.88 9.36
CA ARG A 84 -3.52 -8.22 9.81
C ARG A 84 -2.31 -9.15 9.70
N TRP A 85 -2.47 -10.41 10.12
CA TRP A 85 -1.41 -11.41 10.01
C TRP A 85 -1.11 -11.77 8.56
N ILE A 86 -2.13 -11.94 7.72
CA ILE A 86 -1.94 -12.22 6.28
C ILE A 86 -1.10 -11.11 5.63
N VAL A 87 -1.50 -9.85 5.79
CA VAL A 87 -0.76 -8.70 5.23
C VAL A 87 0.68 -8.69 5.73
N ARG A 88 0.89 -8.78 7.05
CA ARG A 88 2.21 -8.74 7.68
C ARG A 88 3.11 -9.86 7.18
N SER A 89 2.62 -11.09 7.13
CA SER A 89 3.39 -12.23 6.64
C SER A 89 3.80 -12.02 5.19
N LEU A 90 2.89 -11.55 4.33
CA LEU A 90 3.20 -11.30 2.92
C LEU A 90 4.30 -10.23 2.75
N VAL A 91 4.15 -9.07 3.38
CA VAL A 91 5.13 -7.98 3.22
C VAL A 91 6.48 -8.29 3.88
N VAL A 92 6.48 -9.02 5.01
CA VAL A 92 7.72 -9.46 5.68
C VAL A 92 8.42 -10.53 4.85
N LEU A 93 7.70 -11.53 4.33
CA LEU A 93 8.28 -12.53 3.44
C LEU A 93 8.78 -11.89 2.15
N GLY A 94 8.07 -10.89 1.62
CA GLY A 94 8.53 -10.09 0.48
C GLY A 94 9.87 -9.40 0.76
N LEU A 95 10.01 -8.77 1.93
CA LEU A 95 11.27 -8.16 2.37
C LEU A 95 12.38 -9.20 2.56
N VAL A 96 12.10 -10.33 3.20
CA VAL A 96 13.09 -11.40 3.43
C VAL A 96 13.55 -12.03 2.13
N LEU A 97 12.66 -12.18 1.14
CA LEU A 97 12.98 -12.79 -0.14
C LEU A 97 13.65 -11.83 -1.13
N TRP A 98 13.59 -10.51 -0.92
CA TRP A 98 14.14 -9.53 -1.86
C TRP A 98 15.57 -9.85 -2.35
N PRO A 99 16.54 -10.21 -1.49
CA PRO A 99 17.89 -10.43 -1.95
C PRO A 99 18.09 -11.79 -2.64
N PHE A 100 17.16 -12.74 -2.49
CA PHE A 100 17.30 -14.13 -2.95
C PHE A 100 16.42 -14.44 -4.17
N TRP A 101 15.23 -13.86 -4.23
CA TRP A 101 14.24 -14.12 -5.26
C TRP A 101 13.39 -12.89 -5.56
N SER A 102 13.88 -12.04 -6.46
CA SER A 102 13.25 -10.76 -6.80
C SER A 102 11.79 -10.89 -7.24
N LEU A 103 11.46 -11.85 -8.12
CA LEU A 103 10.08 -12.03 -8.59
C LEU A 103 9.13 -12.43 -7.46
N GLY A 104 9.53 -13.40 -6.62
CA GLY A 104 8.75 -13.83 -5.46
C GLY A 104 8.57 -12.71 -4.44
N ALA A 105 9.62 -11.92 -4.20
CA ALA A 105 9.57 -10.76 -3.34
C ALA A 105 8.60 -9.68 -3.84
N TRP A 106 8.59 -9.40 -5.15
CA TRP A 106 7.62 -8.48 -5.75
C TRP A 106 6.20 -9.01 -5.62
N ALA A 107 5.97 -10.29 -5.94
CA ALA A 107 4.65 -10.92 -5.87
C ALA A 107 4.04 -10.78 -4.46
N LEU A 108 4.80 -11.11 -3.42
CA LEU A 108 4.33 -11.05 -2.04
C LEU A 108 4.13 -9.61 -1.56
N THR A 109 5.05 -8.72 -1.88
CA THR A 109 4.99 -7.30 -1.50
C THR A 109 3.78 -6.62 -2.13
N ILE A 110 3.57 -6.85 -3.43
CA ILE A 110 2.44 -6.29 -4.17
C ILE A 110 1.12 -6.91 -3.70
N ALA A 111 1.05 -8.22 -3.46
CA ALA A 111 -0.13 -8.88 -2.91
C ALA A 111 -0.51 -8.33 -1.53
N GLY A 112 0.45 -8.20 -0.61
CA GLY A 112 0.23 -7.59 0.70
C GLY A 112 -0.26 -6.15 0.58
N SER A 113 0.32 -5.38 -0.35
CA SER A 113 -0.08 -3.99 -0.62
C SER A 113 -1.51 -3.88 -1.18
N ALA A 114 -1.90 -4.79 -2.08
CA ALA A 114 -3.24 -4.85 -2.67
C ALA A 114 -4.31 -5.13 -1.62
N ILE A 115 -4.05 -6.08 -0.71
CA ILE A 115 -4.95 -6.38 0.41
C ILE A 115 -5.09 -5.17 1.34
N MET A 116 -3.97 -4.49 1.66
CA MET A 116 -4.02 -3.25 2.46
C MET A 116 -4.89 -2.19 1.79
N ALA A 117 -4.68 -1.93 0.49
CA ALA A 117 -5.44 -0.94 -0.26
C ALA A 117 -6.94 -1.27 -0.33
N ALA A 118 -7.30 -2.53 -0.56
CA ALA A 118 -8.70 -2.97 -0.55
C ALA A 118 -9.38 -2.72 0.81
N LYS A 119 -8.64 -2.92 1.90
CA LYS A 119 -9.14 -2.68 3.26
C LYS A 119 -9.18 -1.20 3.61
N GLU A 120 -8.26 -0.38 3.10
CA GLU A 120 -8.37 1.08 3.16
C GLU A 120 -9.65 1.58 2.48
N THR A 121 -10.05 0.99 1.35
CA THR A 121 -11.37 1.29 0.76
C THR A 121 -12.52 0.83 1.62
N HIS A 122 -12.46 -0.38 2.19
CA HIS A 122 -13.57 -0.86 3.02
C HIS A 122 -13.75 0.00 4.28
N CYS A 123 -12.65 0.51 4.84
CA CYS A 123 -12.67 1.31 6.07
C CYS A 123 -12.77 2.82 5.84
N PHE A 124 -12.49 3.33 4.63
CA PHE A 124 -12.42 4.77 4.39
C PHE A 124 -12.94 5.20 3.01
N HIS A 125 -13.49 4.26 2.23
CA HIS A 125 -14.16 4.49 0.95
C HIS A 125 -13.32 5.18 -0.14
N PHE A 126 -12.00 5.14 -0.06
CA PHE A 126 -11.13 5.69 -1.10
C PHE A 126 -11.31 4.95 -2.43
N TRP A 127 -11.50 5.70 -3.52
CA TRP A 127 -11.61 5.14 -4.87
C TRP A 127 -10.34 4.38 -5.27
N ALA A 128 -9.16 4.92 -4.94
CA ALA A 128 -7.88 4.33 -5.32
C ALA A 128 -7.70 2.91 -4.77
N GLY A 129 -8.15 2.66 -3.53
CA GLY A 129 -8.08 1.32 -2.95
C GLY A 129 -9.03 0.29 -3.59
N ARG A 130 -10.05 0.72 -4.35
CA ARG A 130 -10.86 -0.17 -5.20
C ARG A 130 -10.10 -0.60 -6.44
N VAL A 131 -9.22 0.27 -6.94
CA VAL A 131 -8.50 0.08 -8.21
C VAL A 131 -7.17 -0.65 -8.01
N ILE A 132 -6.44 -0.36 -6.92
CA ILE A 132 -5.11 -0.95 -6.64
C ILE A 132 -5.10 -2.49 -6.71
N PRO A 133 -6.08 -3.24 -6.18
CA PRO A 133 -6.06 -4.70 -6.27
C PRO A 133 -6.07 -5.20 -7.72
N TRP A 134 -6.96 -4.67 -8.56
CA TRP A 134 -7.05 -5.03 -9.97
C TRP A 134 -5.82 -4.57 -10.75
N TYR A 135 -5.33 -3.37 -10.43
CA TYR A 135 -4.10 -2.85 -11.01
C TYR A 135 -2.90 -3.74 -10.67
N SER A 136 -2.83 -4.25 -9.45
CA SER A 136 -1.78 -5.14 -8.97
C SER A 136 -1.79 -6.50 -9.70
N VAL A 137 -2.97 -7.02 -10.03
CA VAL A 137 -3.12 -8.23 -10.85
C VAL A 137 -2.59 -7.99 -12.27
N LEU A 138 -3.01 -6.91 -12.92
CA LEU A 138 -2.51 -6.52 -14.24
C LEU A 138 -0.99 -6.31 -14.24
N PHE A 139 -0.49 -5.61 -13.21
CA PHE A 139 0.92 -5.35 -13.00
C PHE A 139 1.72 -6.65 -12.85
N GLY A 140 1.23 -7.59 -12.04
CA GLY A 140 1.82 -8.91 -11.87
C GLY A 140 1.84 -9.72 -13.16
N ALA A 141 0.76 -9.68 -13.96
CA ALA A 141 0.74 -10.30 -15.28
C ALA A 141 1.82 -9.71 -16.20
N GLY A 142 2.00 -8.37 -16.19
CA GLY A 142 3.07 -7.70 -16.91
C GLY A 142 4.47 -8.19 -16.52
N MET A 143 4.71 -8.41 -15.23
CA MET A 143 5.98 -8.98 -14.74
C MET A 143 6.20 -10.42 -15.19
N VAL A 144 5.18 -11.27 -15.13
CA VAL A 144 5.28 -12.71 -15.46
C VAL A 144 5.43 -12.93 -16.97
N PHE A 145 4.66 -12.23 -17.78
CA PHE A 145 4.67 -12.38 -19.23
C PHE A 145 5.75 -11.55 -19.94
N GLY A 146 6.55 -10.78 -19.19
CA GLY A 146 7.67 -10.01 -19.75
C GLY A 146 7.20 -8.84 -20.61
N ALA A 147 6.31 -8.00 -20.08
CA ALA A 147 5.89 -6.76 -20.75
C ALA A 147 7.10 -5.87 -21.08
N PRO A 148 7.07 -5.13 -22.20
CA PRO A 148 8.19 -4.29 -22.60
C PRO A 148 8.48 -3.21 -21.54
N TRP A 149 9.75 -2.83 -21.41
CA TRP A 149 10.24 -1.92 -20.36
C TRP A 149 9.46 -0.60 -20.26
N TRP A 150 9.04 -0.02 -21.38
CA TRP A 150 8.27 1.22 -21.38
C TRP A 150 6.88 1.02 -20.77
N LEU A 151 6.23 -0.12 -21.06
CA LEU A 151 4.94 -0.46 -20.50
C LEU A 151 5.08 -0.78 -19.00
N MET A 152 6.12 -1.51 -18.60
CA MET A 152 6.43 -1.73 -17.19
C MET A 152 6.70 -0.43 -16.43
N GLY A 153 7.39 0.53 -17.06
CA GLY A 153 7.60 1.87 -16.50
C GLY A 153 6.29 2.64 -16.29
N LEU A 154 5.39 2.62 -17.28
CA LEU A 154 4.05 3.22 -17.16
C LEU A 154 3.21 2.52 -16.09
N LEU A 155 3.33 1.20 -15.98
CA LEU A 155 2.66 0.40 -14.98
C LEU A 155 3.14 0.78 -13.56
N TRP A 156 4.44 1.02 -13.36
CA TRP A 156 4.95 1.55 -12.10
C TRP A 156 4.42 2.94 -11.79
N LEU A 157 4.37 3.83 -12.79
CA LEU A 157 3.84 5.19 -12.60
C LEU A 157 2.36 5.18 -12.22
N GLY A 158 1.55 4.34 -12.87
CA GLY A 158 0.13 4.23 -12.53
C GLY A 158 -0.07 3.68 -11.12
N LEU A 159 0.71 2.68 -10.70
CA LEU A 159 0.68 2.19 -9.32
C LEU A 159 1.07 3.28 -8.32
N ALA A 160 2.14 4.03 -8.61
CA ALA A 160 2.59 5.14 -7.78
C ALA A 160 1.51 6.24 -7.65
N PHE A 161 0.85 6.60 -8.76
CA PHE A 161 -0.25 7.56 -8.77
C PHE A 161 -1.43 7.12 -7.89
N LEU A 162 -1.80 5.84 -7.97
CA LEU A 162 -2.87 5.28 -7.14
C LEU A 162 -2.50 5.34 -5.64
N TRP A 163 -1.26 4.99 -5.29
CA TRP A 163 -0.79 5.09 -3.91
C TRP A 163 -0.67 6.53 -3.42
N LEU A 164 -0.20 7.47 -4.24
CA LEU A 164 -0.18 8.90 -3.91
C LEU A 164 -1.60 9.45 -3.68
N SER A 165 -2.58 8.99 -4.47
CA SER A 165 -3.98 9.35 -4.30
C SER A 165 -4.53 8.83 -2.96
N LEU A 166 -4.18 7.61 -2.57
CA LEU A 166 -4.54 7.02 -1.28
C LEU A 166 -3.87 7.78 -0.12
N VAL A 167 -2.56 8.05 -0.23
CA VAL A 167 -1.79 8.88 0.70
C VAL A 167 -2.46 10.23 0.91
N ARG A 168 -2.81 10.95 -0.16
CA ARG A 168 -3.51 12.23 -0.10
C ARG A 168 -4.84 12.10 0.65
N GLY A 169 -5.64 11.11 0.29
CA GLY A 169 -6.92 10.83 0.97
C GLY A 169 -6.75 10.59 2.46
N ARG A 170 -5.76 9.77 2.85
CA ARG A 170 -5.43 9.50 4.26
C ARG A 170 -5.00 10.76 4.99
N TRP A 171 -4.18 11.61 4.37
CA TRP A 171 -3.72 12.85 5.00
C TRP A 171 -4.86 13.84 5.25
N THR A 172 -5.87 13.86 4.39
CA THR A 172 -7.04 14.74 4.53
C THR A 172 -8.08 14.26 5.52
N LEU A 173 -8.06 12.99 5.93
CA LEU A 173 -9.00 12.49 6.93
C LEU A 173 -8.63 13.01 8.33
N PRO A 174 -9.53 13.75 9.00
CA PRO A 174 -9.39 14.07 10.41
C PRO A 174 -9.57 12.77 11.19
N LEU A 175 -8.51 12.32 11.85
CA LEU A 175 -8.61 11.18 12.74
C LEU A 175 -9.20 11.62 14.08
N PHE A 176 -9.88 10.69 14.73
CA PHE A 176 -10.19 10.78 16.15
C PHE A 176 -8.89 10.88 16.94
N GLU A 177 -8.39 12.10 17.13
CA GLU A 177 -7.56 12.43 18.28
C GLU A 177 -8.51 12.37 19.49
N VAL A 178 -8.39 11.32 20.29
CA VAL A 178 -8.88 11.32 21.66
C VAL A 178 -7.68 11.58 22.55
#